data_AF-A0A846T727-F1
#
_entry.id   AF-A0A846T727-F1
#
_cell.length_a   1.000
_cell.length_b   1.000
_cell.length_c   1.000
_cell.angle_alpha   90.00
_cell.angle_beta   90.00
_cell.angle_gamma   90.00
#
_symmetry.space_group_name_H-M   'P 1'
#
loop_
_entity.id
_entity.type
_entity.pdbx_description
1 polymer ?
#
loop_
_entity_poly.entity_id
_entity_poly.type
_entity_poly.pdbx_seq_one_letter_code
_entity_poly.pdbx_strand_id
1 'polypeptide(L)'
;MNYFIEYINKIAACNFSIGIAVGVLLTYIVLILLHKIEVYQWVKITLSLFLYFFVVMIIGHFGLKYTHWMFDTRHDGYAGNFIGGIIGGAVAYLIAFQQNHQKNKQVQKILDKKYQATIIALDSELSYNNEILRNVMMHLRNESTSLKIPFQTKTWDEISLDADLIERLSTEEYKSISKTYTEIFLYKDANISKKALIQLEENIKEILELISEKGKGV
;
A
#
# COMPACT_ATOMS: atom_id res chain seq x y z
N MET A 1 32.63 -59.96 18.72
CA MET A 1 31.26 -59.45 18.95
C MET A 1 31.20 -57.92 18.96
N ASN A 2 32.12 -57.20 19.64
CA ASN A 2 32.13 -55.73 19.69
C ASN A 2 32.32 -55.00 18.34
N TYR A 3 33.18 -55.51 17.45
CA TYR A 3 33.42 -54.89 16.13
C TYR A 3 32.19 -54.89 15.21
N PHE A 4 31.35 -55.92 15.32
CA PHE A 4 30.15 -56.05 14.48
C PHE A 4 29.06 -55.04 14.89
N ILE A 5 28.92 -54.80 16.20
CA ILE A 5 27.98 -53.80 16.75
C ILE A 5 28.44 -52.38 16.39
N GLU A 6 29.75 -52.11 16.45
CA GLU A 6 30.29 -50.80 16.06
C GLU A 6 30.10 -50.51 14.55
N TYR A 7 30.27 -51.53 13.71
CA TYR A 7 30.05 -51.43 12.26
C TYR A 7 28.58 -51.16 11.92
N ILE A 8 27.64 -51.88 12.56
CA ILE A 8 26.20 -51.64 12.39
C ILE A 8 25.82 -50.21 12.84
N ASN A 9 26.36 -49.73 13.95
CA ASN A 9 26.09 -48.38 14.45
C ASN A 9 26.63 -47.29 13.50
N LYS A 10 27.79 -47.50 12.85
CA LYS A 10 28.33 -46.56 11.85
C LYS A 10 27.48 -46.52 10.58
N ILE A 11 26.99 -47.66 10.11
CA ILE A 11 26.08 -47.73 8.96
C ILE A 11 24.74 -47.06 9.29
N ALA A 12 24.18 -47.32 10.47
CA ALA A 12 22.94 -46.68 10.92
C ALA A 12 23.10 -45.15 11.02
N ALA A 13 24.21 -44.66 11.56
CA ALA A 13 24.50 -43.23 11.63
C ALA A 13 24.67 -42.60 10.23
N CYS A 14 25.34 -43.29 9.30
CA CYS A 14 25.50 -42.82 7.93
C CYS A 14 24.16 -42.74 7.19
N ASN A 15 23.33 -43.78 7.28
CA ASN A 15 22.00 -43.82 6.66
C ASN A 15 21.05 -42.76 7.26
N PHE A 16 21.13 -42.51 8.56
CA PHE A 16 20.39 -41.43 9.21
C PHE A 16 20.83 -40.05 8.72
N SER A 17 22.14 -39.82 8.57
CA SER A 17 22.70 -38.56 8.06
C SER A 17 22.29 -38.29 6.62
N ILE A 18 22.29 -39.33 5.77
CA ILE A 18 21.84 -39.25 4.37
C ILE A 18 20.33 -38.96 4.32
N GLY A 19 19.54 -39.60 5.19
CA GLY A 19 18.10 -39.34 5.29
C GLY A 19 17.77 -37.89 5.63
N ILE A 20 18.52 -37.28 6.54
CA ILE A 20 18.36 -35.86 6.89
C ILE A 20 18.74 -34.95 5.71
N ALA A 21 19.87 -35.22 5.04
CA ALA A 21 20.31 -34.42 3.90
C ALA A 21 19.29 -34.46 2.75
N VAL A 22 18.73 -35.64 2.46
CA VAL A 22 17.66 -35.81 1.45
C VAL A 22 16.37 -35.11 1.88
N GLY A 23 16.00 -35.18 3.17
CA GLY A 23 14.84 -34.47 3.71
C GLY A 23 14.94 -32.95 3.57
N VAL A 24 16.10 -32.37 3.91
CA VAL A 24 16.36 -30.93 3.76
C VAL A 24 16.33 -30.51 2.28
N LEU A 25 16.94 -31.31 1.39
CA LEU A 25 16.95 -31.03 -0.04
C LEU A 25 15.55 -31.08 -0.66
N LEU A 26 14.73 -32.08 -0.31
CA LEU A 26 13.35 -32.19 -0.79
C LEU A 26 12.47 -31.05 -0.28
N THR A 27 12.65 -30.67 0.99
CA THR A 27 11.97 -29.52 1.60
C THR A 27 12.32 -28.22 0.86
N TYR A 28 13.60 -28.04 0.50
CA TYR A 28 14.08 -26.89 -0.26
C TYR A 28 13.53 -26.87 -1.70
N ILE A 29 13.44 -28.02 -2.37
CA ILE A 29 12.86 -28.15 -3.72
C ILE A 29 11.37 -27.83 -3.72
N VAL A 30 10.61 -28.34 -2.74
CA VAL A 30 9.18 -28.04 -2.59
C VAL A 30 8.95 -26.54 -2.34
N LEU A 31 9.82 -25.89 -1.57
CA LEU A 31 9.77 -24.45 -1.38
C LEU A 31 10.03 -23.67 -2.68
N ILE A 32 11.00 -24.07 -3.50
CA ILE A 32 11.25 -23.43 -4.80
C ILE A 32 10.01 -23.52 -5.73
N LEU A 33 9.31 -24.66 -5.72
CA LEU A 33 8.14 -24.89 -6.57
C LEU A 33 6.89 -24.08 -6.15
N LEU A 34 6.80 -23.66 -4.87
CA LEU A 34 5.63 -22.96 -4.31
C LEU A 34 5.72 -21.41 -4.38
N HIS A 35 6.72 -20.85 -5.06
CA HIS A 35 7.09 -19.43 -5.02
C HIS A 35 6.01 -18.41 -5.46
N LYS A 36 4.87 -18.83 -6.03
CA LYS A 36 3.89 -17.94 -6.68
C LYS A 36 2.64 -17.57 -5.86
N ILE A 37 2.52 -17.97 -4.60
CA ILE A 37 1.27 -17.81 -3.84
C ILE A 37 1.56 -17.12 -2.50
N GLU A 38 0.76 -16.15 -2.04
CA GLU A 38 0.96 -15.47 -0.73
C GLU A 38 0.97 -16.43 0.48
N VAL A 39 0.31 -17.58 0.34
CA VAL A 39 0.36 -18.74 1.27
C VAL A 39 1.80 -19.27 1.45
N TYR A 40 2.69 -19.04 0.48
CA TYR A 40 4.09 -19.45 0.49
C TYR A 40 4.89 -18.86 1.65
N GLN A 41 4.65 -17.60 2.01
CA GLN A 41 5.42 -16.98 3.10
C GLN A 41 5.11 -17.64 4.44
N TRP A 42 3.84 -17.94 4.69
CA TRP A 42 3.41 -18.65 5.90
C TRP A 42 3.93 -20.08 5.94
N VAL A 43 3.82 -20.83 4.83
CA VAL A 43 4.37 -22.19 4.72
C VAL A 43 5.88 -22.20 4.95
N LYS A 44 6.62 -21.25 4.38
CA LYS A 44 8.08 -21.14 4.56
C LYS A 44 8.47 -20.83 6.01
N ILE A 45 7.75 -19.93 6.68
CA ILE A 45 8.00 -19.60 8.10
C ILE A 45 7.73 -20.82 8.99
N THR A 46 6.58 -21.47 8.83
CA THR A 46 6.20 -22.65 9.61
C THR A 46 7.19 -23.80 9.42
N LEU A 47 7.61 -24.06 8.18
CA LEU A 47 8.55 -25.12 7.86
C LEU A 47 9.97 -24.83 8.40
N SER A 48 10.40 -23.56 8.37
CA SER A 48 11.69 -23.13 8.93
C SER A 48 11.72 -23.26 10.45
N LEU A 49 10.63 -22.91 11.14
CA LEU A 49 10.49 -23.09 12.59
C LEU A 49 10.48 -24.57 12.99
N PHE A 50 9.79 -25.40 12.21
CA PHE A 50 9.76 -26.85 12.43
C PHE A 50 11.14 -27.49 12.23
N LEU A 51 11.87 -27.09 11.18
CA LEU A 51 13.22 -27.56 10.91
C LEU A 51 14.19 -27.14 12.02
N TYR A 52 14.12 -25.88 12.48
CA TYR A 52 14.91 -25.39 13.60
C TYR A 52 14.66 -26.20 14.88
N PHE A 53 13.38 -26.45 15.21
CA PHE A 53 13.01 -27.27 16.37
C PHE A 53 13.55 -28.70 16.26
N PHE A 54 13.47 -29.31 15.08
CA PHE A 54 13.97 -30.66 14.83
C PHE A 54 15.49 -30.74 14.96
N VAL A 55 16.23 -29.73 14.47
CA VAL A 55 17.69 -29.65 14.62
C VAL A 55 18.09 -29.48 16.09
N VAL A 56 17.41 -28.61 16.84
CA VAL A 56 17.66 -28.43 18.28
C VAL A 56 17.39 -29.73 19.06
N MET A 57 16.31 -30.45 18.72
CA MET A 57 15.98 -31.75 19.32
C MET A 57 17.04 -32.82 19.02
N ILE A 58 17.56 -32.87 17.78
CA ILE A 58 18.63 -33.79 17.40
C ILE A 58 19.94 -33.45 18.13
N ILE A 59 20.35 -32.19 18.13
CA ILE A 59 21.57 -31.74 18.83
C ILE A 59 21.45 -32.03 20.32
N GLY A 60 20.27 -31.79 20.91
CA GLY A 60 19.95 -32.22 22.28
C GLY A 60 20.14 -33.73 22.42
N HIS A 61 19.41 -34.54 21.66
CA HIS A 61 19.44 -36.01 21.75
C HIS A 61 20.86 -36.62 21.64
N PHE A 62 21.67 -36.15 20.69
CA PHE A 62 23.03 -36.64 20.49
C PHE A 62 24.04 -36.02 21.47
N GLY A 63 23.89 -34.75 21.83
CA GLY A 63 24.72 -34.07 22.84
C GLY A 63 24.56 -34.65 24.24
N LEU A 64 23.35 -35.12 24.58
CA LEU A 64 23.02 -35.78 25.85
C LEU A 64 23.85 -37.06 26.10
N LYS A 65 24.35 -37.71 25.03
CA LYS A 65 25.10 -38.99 25.10
C LYS A 65 26.57 -38.82 25.49
N TYR A 66 27.12 -37.59 25.41
CA TYR A 66 28.57 -37.35 25.56
C TYR A 66 28.96 -36.36 26.67
N THR A 67 28.02 -35.71 27.35
CA THR A 67 28.34 -34.77 28.44
C THR A 67 27.53 -35.08 29.70
N HIS A 68 28.18 -35.62 30.74
CA HIS A 68 27.51 -36.02 31.99
C HIS A 68 27.20 -34.84 32.94
N TRP A 69 27.67 -33.62 32.63
CA TRP A 69 27.62 -32.46 33.51
C TRP A 69 26.53 -31.42 33.15
N MET A 70 25.95 -31.50 31.95
CA MET A 70 24.80 -30.67 31.57
C MET A 70 23.46 -31.24 32.08
N PHE A 71 23.46 -32.16 33.05
CA PHE A 71 22.31 -33.03 33.35
C PHE A 71 21.25 -32.49 34.32
N ASP A 72 21.49 -31.39 35.04
CA ASP A 72 20.52 -30.91 36.04
C ASP A 72 19.46 -29.91 35.53
N THR A 73 19.49 -29.49 34.27
CA THR A 73 18.59 -28.46 33.72
C THR A 73 17.89 -28.87 32.41
N ARG A 74 17.85 -30.18 32.14
CA ARG A 74 17.77 -30.76 30.78
C ARG A 74 16.46 -30.69 30.01
N HIS A 75 15.34 -30.33 30.65
CA HIS A 75 14.08 -30.13 29.93
C HIS A 75 13.67 -28.67 29.89
N ASP A 76 14.00 -27.90 30.93
CA ASP A 76 13.53 -26.53 31.07
C ASP A 76 14.34 -25.53 30.24
N GLY A 77 15.64 -25.74 30.04
CA GLY A 77 16.50 -24.82 29.29
C GLY A 77 16.22 -24.78 27.78
N TYR A 78 15.96 -25.93 27.16
CA TYR A 78 15.61 -26.01 25.73
C TYR A 78 14.18 -25.53 25.45
N ALA A 79 13.25 -25.88 26.34
CA ALA A 79 11.90 -25.34 26.31
C ALA A 79 11.92 -23.81 26.48
N GLY A 80 12.76 -23.29 27.39
CA GLY A 80 12.96 -21.85 27.61
C GLY A 80 13.48 -21.12 26.38
N ASN A 81 14.45 -21.69 25.64
CA ASN A 81 14.94 -21.09 24.40
C ASN A 81 13.90 -21.12 23.27
N PHE A 82 13.13 -22.20 23.15
CA PHE A 82 12.07 -22.29 22.14
C PHE A 82 10.92 -21.33 22.42
N ILE A 83 10.45 -21.29 23.68
CA ILE A 83 9.40 -20.37 24.14
C ILE A 83 9.90 -18.93 24.03
N GLY A 84 11.13 -18.64 24.43
CA GLY A 84 11.76 -17.32 24.29
C GLY A 84 11.89 -16.87 22.82
N GLY A 85 12.23 -17.79 21.92
CA GLY A 85 12.27 -17.52 20.48
C GLY A 85 10.89 -17.22 19.87
N ILE A 86 9.86 -17.98 20.25
CA ILE A 86 8.47 -17.75 19.81
C ILE A 86 7.97 -16.40 20.34
N ILE A 87 8.16 -16.11 21.63
CA ILE A 87 7.72 -14.85 22.24
C ILE A 87 8.48 -13.67 21.61
N GLY A 88 9.80 -13.78 21.45
CA GLY A 88 10.61 -12.74 20.80
C GLY A 88 10.21 -12.49 19.35
N GLY A 89 9.94 -13.55 18.58
CA GLY A 89 9.43 -13.45 17.21
C GLY A 89 8.04 -12.82 17.14
N ALA A 90 7.13 -13.18 18.05
CA ALA A 90 5.79 -12.59 18.13
C ALA A 90 5.85 -11.09 18.46
N VAL A 91 6.70 -10.69 19.42
CA VAL A 91 6.91 -9.28 19.77
C VAL A 91 7.53 -8.51 18.60
N ALA A 92 8.53 -9.07 17.93
CA ALA A 92 9.13 -8.44 16.74
C ALA A 92 8.12 -8.26 15.60
N TYR A 93 7.25 -9.26 15.36
CA TYR A 93 6.16 -9.18 14.40
C TYR A 93 5.17 -8.07 14.78
N LEU A 94 4.75 -8.00 16.05
CA LEU A 94 3.84 -6.96 16.52
C LEU A 94 4.42 -5.55 16.34
N ILE A 95 5.71 -5.36 16.65
CA ILE A 95 6.39 -4.08 16.45
C ILE A 95 6.47 -3.73 14.97
N ALA A 96 6.87 -4.67 14.11
CA ALA A 96 6.94 -4.46 12.66
C ALA A 96 5.55 -4.14 12.07
N PHE A 97 4.52 -4.86 12.51
CA PHE A 97 3.13 -4.62 12.12
C PHE A 97 2.65 -3.23 12.55
N GLN A 98 2.90 -2.83 13.80
CA GLN A 98 2.57 -1.51 14.31
C GLN A 98 3.28 -0.39 13.53
N GLN A 99 4.58 -0.55 13.25
CA GLN A 99 5.35 0.41 12.47
C GLN A 99 4.82 0.54 11.04
N ASN A 100 4.48 -0.57 10.39
CA ASN A 100 3.94 -0.55 9.04
C ASN A 100 2.54 0.09 9.00
N HIS A 101 1.71 -0.23 10.00
CA HIS A 101 0.38 0.38 10.13
C HIS A 101 0.48 1.88 10.41
N GLN A 102 1.44 2.34 11.23
CA GLN A 102 1.67 3.76 11.49
C GLN A 102 2.17 4.50 10.24
N LYS A 103 3.10 3.90 9.47
CA LYS A 103 3.56 4.45 8.20
C LYS A 103 2.41 4.62 7.21
N ASN A 104 1.58 3.59 7.04
CA ASN A 104 0.42 3.65 6.14
C ASN A 104 -0.58 4.72 6.59
N LYS A 105 -0.84 4.85 7.90
CA LYS A 105 -1.68 5.94 8.43
C LYS A 105 -1.11 7.33 8.14
N GLN A 106 0.22 7.50 8.24
CA GLN A 106 0.87 8.78 7.95
C GLN A 106 0.80 9.11 6.46
N VAL A 107 1.07 8.14 5.59
CA VAL A 107 0.93 8.30 4.13
C VAL A 107 -0.51 8.68 3.77
N GLN A 108 -1.49 7.97 4.32
CA GLN A 108 -2.91 8.28 4.10
C GLN A 108 -3.24 9.71 4.53
N LYS A 109 -2.79 10.14 5.71
CA LYS A 109 -3.01 11.50 6.21
C LYS A 109 -2.38 12.57 5.31
N ILE A 110 -1.22 12.30 4.71
CA ILE A 110 -0.58 13.22 3.77
C ILE A 110 -1.40 13.32 2.49
N LEU A 111 -1.86 12.19 1.95
CA LEU A 111 -2.71 12.16 0.76
C LEU A 111 -4.04 12.87 1.00
N ASP A 112 -4.67 12.67 2.15
CA ASP A 112 -5.92 13.36 2.52
C ASP A 112 -5.70 14.88 2.60
N LYS A 113 -4.59 15.33 3.20
CA LYS A 113 -4.25 16.76 3.24
C LYS A 113 -4.01 17.34 1.84
N LYS A 114 -3.29 16.61 1.00
CA LYS A 114 -3.02 17.01 -0.39
C LYS A 114 -4.34 17.14 -1.15
N TYR A 115 -5.20 16.14 -1.05
CA TYR A 115 -6.54 16.14 -1.65
C TYR A 115 -7.36 17.36 -1.21
N GLN A 116 -7.41 17.64 0.10
CA GLN A 116 -8.14 18.80 0.62
C GLN A 116 -7.57 20.13 0.10
N ALA A 117 -6.25 20.28 0.06
CA ALA A 117 -5.61 21.46 -0.51
C ALA A 117 -5.95 21.65 -1.99
N THR A 118 -5.99 20.55 -2.76
CA THR A 118 -6.41 20.56 -4.17
C THR A 118 -7.87 20.99 -4.35
N ILE A 119 -8.78 20.43 -3.55
CA ILE A 119 -10.22 20.78 -3.60
C ILE A 119 -10.42 22.27 -3.32
N ILE A 120 -9.73 22.82 -2.31
CA ILE A 120 -9.77 24.26 -2.00
C ILE A 120 -9.19 25.11 -3.13
N ALA A 121 -8.09 24.68 -3.75
CA ALA A 121 -7.50 25.40 -4.88
C ALA A 121 -8.43 25.43 -6.10
N LEU A 122 -9.10 24.31 -6.41
CA LEU A 122 -10.11 24.23 -7.46
C LEU A 122 -11.32 25.13 -7.17
N ASP A 123 -11.82 25.10 -5.93
CA ASP A 123 -12.91 25.98 -5.49
C ASP A 123 -12.58 27.46 -5.73
N SER A 124 -11.38 27.87 -5.34
CA SER A 124 -10.90 29.23 -5.54
C SER A 124 -10.77 29.60 -7.03
N GLU A 125 -10.24 28.69 -7.85
CA GLU A 125 -10.06 28.93 -9.29
C GLU A 125 -11.40 29.01 -10.03
N LEU A 126 -12.34 28.10 -9.73
CA LEU A 126 -13.68 28.12 -10.30
C LEU A 126 -14.50 29.32 -9.82
N SER A 127 -14.36 29.71 -8.55
CA SER A 127 -15.00 30.91 -8.02
C SER A 127 -14.50 32.17 -8.74
N TYR A 128 -13.18 32.27 -8.97
CA TYR A 128 -12.60 33.35 -9.77
C TYR A 128 -13.15 33.35 -11.21
N ASN A 129 -13.15 32.19 -11.87
CA ASN A 129 -13.67 32.06 -13.23
C ASN A 129 -15.16 32.43 -13.32
N ASN A 130 -15.96 32.07 -12.32
CA ASN A 130 -17.37 32.45 -12.22
C ASN A 130 -17.56 33.97 -12.07
N GLU A 131 -16.73 34.62 -11.25
CA GLU A 131 -16.75 36.08 -11.10
C GLU A 131 -16.40 36.79 -12.40
N ILE A 132 -15.34 36.34 -13.09
CA ILE A 132 -14.96 36.85 -14.41
C ILE A 132 -16.12 36.68 -15.40
N LEU A 133 -16.74 35.50 -15.44
CA LEU A 133 -17.86 35.21 -16.33
C LEU A 133 -19.04 36.14 -16.06
N ARG A 134 -19.42 36.34 -14.79
CA ARG A 134 -20.47 37.29 -14.39
C ARG A 134 -20.17 38.71 -14.84
N ASN A 135 -18.93 39.16 -14.65
CA ASN A 135 -18.49 40.48 -15.09
C ASN A 135 -18.59 40.60 -16.62
N VAL A 136 -18.12 39.61 -17.37
CA VAL A 136 -18.20 39.60 -18.85
C VAL A 136 -19.67 39.62 -19.32
N MET A 137 -20.55 38.84 -18.70
CA MET A 137 -21.96 38.78 -19.07
C MET A 137 -22.70 40.11 -18.84
N MET A 138 -22.30 40.91 -17.84
CA MET A 138 -22.86 42.27 -17.63
C MET A 138 -22.48 43.22 -18.77
N HIS A 139 -21.29 43.08 -19.35
CA HIS A 139 -20.77 43.97 -20.39
C HIS A 139 -21.16 43.55 -21.82
N LEU A 140 -21.40 42.25 -22.05
CA LEU A 140 -21.90 41.72 -23.33
C LEU A 140 -23.31 42.18 -23.71
N ARG A 141 -23.99 42.94 -22.85
CA ARG A 141 -25.32 43.51 -23.17
C ARG A 141 -25.25 44.58 -24.26
N ASN A 142 -24.08 45.19 -24.51
CA ASN A 142 -24.01 46.43 -25.29
C ASN A 142 -23.13 46.41 -26.56
N GLU A 143 -22.20 45.48 -26.79
CA GLU A 143 -21.34 45.55 -27.98
C GLU A 143 -20.91 44.19 -28.55
N SER A 144 -20.76 44.15 -29.88
CA SER A 144 -20.25 43.03 -30.69
C SER A 144 -18.72 42.89 -30.61
N THR A 145 -18.16 43.06 -29.42
CA THR A 145 -16.70 43.07 -29.21
C THR A 145 -16.27 41.70 -28.72
N SER A 146 -15.36 41.05 -29.46
CA SER A 146 -14.76 39.77 -29.10
C SER A 146 -13.87 39.96 -27.87
N LEU A 147 -14.46 39.88 -26.68
CA LEU A 147 -13.75 40.04 -25.41
C LEU A 147 -13.01 38.74 -25.07
N LYS A 148 -11.67 38.79 -25.03
CA LYS A 148 -10.88 37.66 -24.52
C LYS A 148 -11.13 37.53 -23.02
N ILE A 149 -11.56 36.35 -22.57
CA ILE A 149 -11.89 36.10 -21.18
C ILE A 149 -10.65 35.50 -20.49
N PRO A 150 -10.09 36.13 -19.44
CA PRO A 150 -8.88 35.67 -18.79
C PRO A 150 -9.15 34.52 -17.81
N PHE A 151 -9.69 33.41 -18.30
CA PHE A 151 -9.91 32.23 -17.48
C PHE A 151 -8.60 31.60 -16.99
N GLN A 152 -8.63 31.09 -15.76
CA GLN A 152 -7.56 30.32 -15.13
C GLN A 152 -7.84 28.82 -15.23
N THR A 153 -6.81 28.05 -15.57
CA THR A 153 -6.87 26.57 -15.67
C THR A 153 -5.70 25.90 -14.95
N LYS A 154 -4.82 26.68 -14.32
CA LYS A 154 -3.52 26.20 -13.86
C LYS A 154 -3.65 25.06 -12.86
N THR A 155 -4.58 25.19 -11.91
CA THR A 155 -4.84 24.18 -10.89
C THR A 155 -5.32 22.89 -11.53
N TRP A 156 -6.25 22.97 -12.47
CA TRP A 156 -6.73 21.80 -13.21
C TRP A 156 -5.62 21.13 -14.04
N ASP A 157 -4.80 21.92 -14.73
CA ASP A 157 -3.71 21.43 -15.56
C ASP A 157 -2.69 20.63 -14.73
N GLU A 158 -2.43 21.04 -13.49
CA GLU A 158 -1.53 20.34 -12.56
C GLU A 158 -2.10 19.02 -12.02
N ILE A 159 -3.43 18.93 -11.83
CA ILE A 159 -4.05 17.77 -11.15
C ILE A 159 -4.72 16.77 -12.10
N SER A 160 -5.03 17.16 -13.33
CA SER A 160 -5.78 16.34 -14.28
C SER A 160 -5.06 15.03 -14.67
N LEU A 161 -3.77 14.92 -14.34
CA LEU A 161 -2.90 13.78 -14.57
C LEU A 161 -2.47 13.07 -13.27
N ASP A 162 -2.90 13.56 -12.10
CA ASP A 162 -2.52 12.98 -10.80
C ASP A 162 -3.44 11.79 -10.46
N ALA A 163 -2.92 10.58 -10.65
CA ALA A 163 -3.66 9.34 -10.45
C ALA A 163 -4.23 9.19 -9.02
N ASP A 164 -3.49 9.65 -8.00
CA ASP A 164 -3.92 9.53 -6.59
C ASP A 164 -5.11 10.46 -6.28
N LEU A 165 -5.20 11.59 -6.97
CA LEU A 165 -6.32 12.53 -6.87
C LEU A 165 -7.52 12.06 -7.70
N ILE A 166 -7.28 11.50 -8.88
CA ILE A 166 -8.33 10.95 -9.75
C ILE A 166 -9.04 9.77 -9.07
N GLU A 167 -8.30 8.88 -8.39
CA GLU A 167 -8.89 7.73 -7.68
C GLU A 167 -9.83 8.14 -6.54
N ARG A 168 -9.66 9.36 -6.00
CA ARG A 168 -10.50 9.91 -4.93
C ARG A 168 -11.77 10.60 -5.44
N LEU A 169 -11.87 10.85 -6.73
CA LEU A 169 -13.07 11.34 -7.39
C LEU A 169 -13.85 10.16 -7.98
N SER A 170 -15.18 10.25 -7.95
CA SER A 170 -15.98 9.31 -8.75
C SER A 170 -15.74 9.56 -10.24
N THR A 171 -15.97 8.55 -11.07
CA THR A 171 -15.80 8.68 -12.53
C THR A 171 -16.67 9.80 -13.09
N GLU A 172 -17.86 9.98 -12.52
CA GLU A 172 -18.88 10.96 -12.89
C GLU A 172 -18.44 12.37 -12.47
N GLU A 173 -17.91 12.52 -11.26
CA GLU A 173 -17.33 13.78 -10.76
C GLU A 173 -16.17 14.23 -11.64
N TYR A 174 -15.21 13.33 -11.91
CA TYR A 174 -14.08 13.65 -12.76
C TYR A 174 -14.51 14.07 -14.16
N LYS A 175 -15.46 13.34 -14.78
CA LYS A 175 -16.02 13.70 -16.08
C LYS A 175 -16.67 15.08 -16.07
N SER A 176 -17.44 15.40 -15.02
CA SER A 176 -18.13 16.69 -14.92
C SER A 176 -17.12 17.83 -14.78
N ILE A 177 -16.14 17.71 -13.89
CA ILE A 177 -15.08 18.71 -13.69
C ILE A 177 -14.26 18.86 -14.99
N SER A 178 -13.82 17.76 -15.59
CA SER A 178 -13.05 17.75 -16.83
C SER A 178 -13.79 18.41 -17.99
N LYS A 179 -15.09 18.14 -18.12
CA LYS A 179 -15.93 18.78 -19.14
C LYS A 179 -16.00 20.29 -18.94
N THR A 180 -16.26 20.75 -17.71
CA THR A 180 -16.31 22.19 -17.38
C THR A 180 -14.98 22.86 -17.68
N TYR A 181 -13.85 22.26 -17.30
CA TYR A 181 -12.53 22.82 -17.61
C TYR A 181 -12.19 22.81 -19.10
N THR A 182 -12.67 21.81 -19.84
CA THR A 182 -12.55 21.78 -21.30
C THR A 182 -13.34 22.92 -21.93
N GLU A 183 -14.56 23.19 -21.47
CA GLU A 183 -15.37 24.32 -21.92
C GLU A 183 -14.68 25.66 -21.60
N ILE A 184 -14.15 25.83 -20.38
CA ILE A 184 -13.36 27.00 -19.97
C ILE A 184 -12.17 27.21 -20.90
N PHE A 185 -11.42 26.15 -21.22
CA PHE A 185 -10.27 26.20 -22.11
C PHE A 185 -10.68 26.64 -23.52
N LEU A 186 -11.73 26.06 -24.08
CA LEU A 186 -12.27 26.42 -25.40
C LEU A 186 -12.74 27.88 -25.44
N TYR A 187 -13.26 28.38 -24.33
CA TYR A 187 -13.83 29.72 -24.21
C TYR A 187 -12.81 30.81 -23.85
N LYS A 188 -11.57 30.44 -23.55
CA LYS A 188 -10.50 31.41 -23.27
C LYS A 188 -10.16 32.30 -24.47
N ASP A 189 -10.19 31.73 -25.68
CA ASP A 189 -9.76 32.41 -26.91
C ASP A 189 -10.85 32.48 -27.99
N ALA A 190 -12.06 31.99 -27.73
CA ALA A 190 -13.16 31.99 -28.68
C ALA A 190 -14.09 33.19 -28.54
N ASN A 191 -14.75 33.58 -29.64
CA ASN A 191 -15.87 34.53 -29.61
C ASN A 191 -17.16 33.75 -29.27
N ILE A 192 -17.68 33.92 -28.06
CA ILE A 192 -18.69 33.00 -27.50
C ILE A 192 -20.05 33.66 -27.44
N SER A 193 -21.07 32.90 -27.80
CA SER A 193 -22.46 33.35 -27.66
C SER A 193 -22.85 33.51 -26.19
N LYS A 194 -23.70 34.49 -25.88
CA LYS A 194 -24.25 34.70 -24.53
C LYS A 194 -24.89 33.42 -23.96
N LYS A 195 -25.56 32.61 -24.79
CA LYS A 195 -26.18 31.34 -24.38
C LYS A 195 -25.14 30.34 -23.84
N ALA A 196 -24.00 30.23 -24.52
CA ALA A 196 -22.93 29.33 -24.11
C ALA A 196 -22.25 29.79 -22.80
N LEU A 197 -22.14 31.11 -22.58
CA LEU A 197 -21.64 31.64 -21.30
C LEU A 197 -22.59 31.37 -20.14
N ILE A 198 -23.91 31.50 -20.34
CA ILE A 198 -24.91 31.16 -19.31
C ILE A 198 -24.82 29.68 -18.94
N GLN A 199 -24.72 28.79 -19.94
CA GLN A 199 -24.53 27.35 -19.68
C GLN A 199 -23.25 27.07 -18.89
N LEU A 200 -22.16 27.77 -19.22
CA LEU A 200 -20.91 27.63 -18.47
C LEU A 200 -21.08 28.11 -17.02
N GLU A 201 -21.81 29.20 -16.77
CA GLU A 201 -22.10 29.64 -15.39
C GLU A 201 -22.82 28.55 -14.59
N GLU A 202 -23.83 27.92 -15.20
CA GLU A 202 -24.60 26.85 -14.56
C GLU A 202 -23.72 25.64 -14.26
N ASN A 203 -22.90 25.20 -15.23
CA ASN A 203 -21.96 24.10 -15.04
C ASN A 203 -20.94 24.41 -13.93
N ILE A 204 -20.38 25.63 -13.89
CA ILE A 204 -19.44 26.05 -12.84
C ILE A 204 -20.12 26.03 -11.46
N LYS A 205 -21.37 26.49 -11.35
CA LYS A 205 -22.13 26.47 -10.08
C LYS A 205 -22.35 25.04 -9.58
N GLU A 206 -22.75 24.13 -10.46
CA GLU A 206 -22.94 22.72 -10.13
C GLU A 206 -21.63 22.08 -9.60
N ILE A 207 -20.50 22.39 -10.24
CA ILE A 207 -19.18 21.91 -9.76
C ILE A 207 -18.81 22.55 -8.42
N LEU A 208 -19.06 23.85 -8.21
CA LEU A 208 -18.79 24.51 -6.94
C LEU A 208 -19.62 23.91 -5.79
N GLU A 209 -20.88 23.54 -6.05
CA GLU A 209 -21.72 22.85 -5.06
C GLU A 209 -21.13 21.47 -4.70
N LEU A 210 -20.77 20.68 -5.71
CA LEU A 210 -20.09 19.38 -5.55
C LEU A 210 -18.79 19.50 -4.72
N ILE A 211 -17.96 20.50 -5.03
CA ILE A 211 -16.68 20.74 -4.35
C ILE A 211 -16.91 21.23 -2.91
N SER A 212 -17.88 22.12 -2.68
CA SER A 212 -18.24 22.62 -1.34
C SER A 212 -18.73 21.49 -0.42
N GLU A 213 -19.53 20.55 -0.92
CA GLU A 213 -19.95 19.38 -0.14
C GLU A 213 -18.76 18.54 0.33
N LYS A 214 -17.75 18.35 -0.54
CA LYS A 214 -16.54 17.60 -0.18
C LYS A 214 -15.57 18.38 0.71
N GLY A 215 -15.52 19.70 0.56
CA GLY A 215 -14.72 20.58 1.42
C GLY A 215 -15.26 20.68 2.86
N LYS A 216 -16.57 20.45 3.06
CA LYS A 216 -17.24 20.48 4.38
C LYS A 216 -17.26 19.12 5.10
N GLY A 217 -16.79 18.05 4.46
CA GLY A 217 -16.83 16.67 4.99
C GLY A 217 -15.84 16.35 6.12
N VAL A 218 -15.49 17.32 6.97
CA VAL A 218 -14.65 17.14 8.18
C VAL A 218 -15.28 17.82 9.38
#